data_AF-A0A1G4M9I7-F1
#
_entry.id   AF-A0A1G4M9I7-F1
#
_cell.length_a   1.000
_cell.length_b   1.000
_cell.length_c   1.000
_cell.angle_alpha   90.00
_cell.angle_beta   90.00
_cell.angle_gamma   90.00
#
_symmetry.space_group_name_H-M   'P 1'
#
loop_
_entity.id
_entity.type
_entity.pdbx_description
1 polymer ?
#
loop_
_entity_poly.entity_id
_entity_poly.type
_entity_poly.pdbx_seq_one_letter_code
_entity_poly.pdbx_strand_id
1 'polypeptide(L)'
;MTEYMERIGYLKDRLESSYVEETSNVDNLLRNLLNAKLSSNLDRIRDCAVTEQLQSKESATGPLIKFQEDFKDLEFRARSVQFETEKDLLSQYTRLVESLKTRRYSVDFDSAAVPDAADEDLDAVDLDQKDNEEETLGELRQRLLGKTKDGDSLNSEVHSSVEKQMQVQDNLQEQLVHDMSQLVSSLREGAEAFQNALQEDSTVLKATEIGLQVTSKSLSSLGTKLKKYHNSKFGFFFYIGCTLAMLLGLLITYLIIKIFPKM
;
A
#
# COMPACT_ATOMS: atom_id res chain seq x y z
N MET A 1 13.22 38.97 -10.94
CA MET A 1 11.80 38.69 -11.30
C MET A 1 11.66 38.10 -12.70
N THR A 2 12.35 38.62 -13.73
CA THR A 2 12.35 38.09 -15.11
C THR A 2 13.00 36.70 -15.24
N GLU A 3 14.15 36.47 -14.58
CA GLU A 3 14.86 35.18 -14.62
C GLU A 3 14.06 34.02 -13.99
N TYR A 4 13.28 34.32 -12.95
CA TYR A 4 12.39 33.35 -12.32
C TYR A 4 11.17 33.02 -13.21
N MET A 5 10.68 34.00 -13.97
CA MET A 5 9.55 33.82 -14.90
C MET A 5 9.91 32.94 -16.10
N GLU A 6 11.08 33.13 -16.70
CA GLU A 6 11.56 32.25 -17.77
C GLU A 6 11.78 30.82 -17.28
N ARG A 7 12.24 30.67 -16.03
CA ARG A 7 12.48 29.37 -15.41
C ARG A 7 11.19 28.59 -15.14
N ILE A 8 10.12 29.24 -14.69
CA ILE A 8 8.82 28.59 -14.49
C ILE A 8 8.19 28.17 -15.81
N GLY A 9 8.20 29.02 -16.83
CA GLY A 9 7.68 28.69 -18.15
C GLY A 9 8.41 27.49 -18.77
N TYR A 10 9.75 27.49 -18.71
CA TYR A 10 10.56 26.37 -19.16
C TYR A 10 10.28 25.06 -18.39
N LEU A 11 10.06 25.16 -17.07
CA LEU A 11 9.72 24.01 -16.25
C LEU A 11 8.35 23.44 -16.62
N LYS A 12 7.35 24.30 -16.89
CA LYS A 12 6.03 23.87 -17.34
C LYS A 12 6.10 23.09 -18.65
N ASP A 13 6.73 23.66 -19.67
CA ASP A 13 6.81 23.02 -21.00
C ASP A 13 7.55 21.69 -20.94
N ARG A 14 8.62 21.61 -20.14
CA ARG A 14 9.39 20.37 -19.95
C ARG A 14 8.59 19.31 -19.17
N LEU A 15 7.84 19.73 -18.16
CA LEU A 15 7.03 18.83 -17.33
C LEU A 15 5.83 18.29 -18.12
N GLU A 16 5.18 19.15 -18.92
CA GLU A 16 4.07 18.76 -19.78
C GLU A 16 4.52 17.84 -20.91
N SER A 17 5.65 18.14 -21.55
CA SER A 17 6.22 17.27 -22.60
C SER A 17 6.58 15.89 -22.07
N SER A 18 7.28 15.84 -20.92
CA SER A 18 7.65 14.57 -20.26
C SER A 18 6.43 13.75 -19.85
N TYR A 19 5.38 14.41 -19.35
CA TYR A 19 4.17 13.73 -18.89
C TYR A 19 3.30 13.21 -20.05
N VAL A 20 3.16 13.95 -21.15
CA VAL A 20 2.37 13.52 -22.31
C VAL A 20 3.03 12.33 -23.02
N GLU A 21 4.36 12.33 -23.11
CA GLU A 21 5.11 11.25 -23.75
C GLU A 21 5.01 9.94 -22.93
N GLU A 22 5.13 10.02 -21.60
CA GLU A 22 5.14 8.85 -20.72
C GLU A 22 3.74 8.28 -20.40
N THR A 23 2.65 9.01 -20.62
CA THR A 23 1.29 8.56 -20.21
C THR A 23 0.48 7.88 -21.31
N SER A 24 0.95 7.89 -22.56
CA SER A 24 0.16 7.45 -23.73
C SER A 24 0.12 5.94 -23.94
N ASN A 25 1.05 5.17 -23.37
CA ASN A 25 1.23 3.73 -23.67
C ASN A 25 1.51 2.84 -22.44
N VAL A 26 1.06 3.27 -21.26
CA VAL A 26 1.58 2.73 -19.99
C VAL A 26 0.48 2.12 -19.11
N ASP A 27 0.82 1.00 -18.45
CA ASP A 27 -0.01 0.29 -17.47
C ASP A 27 -0.62 1.23 -16.42
N ASN A 28 -1.84 0.94 -15.95
CA ASN A 28 -2.56 1.77 -14.98
C ASN A 28 -1.78 2.00 -13.68
N LEU A 29 -0.96 1.04 -13.25
CA LEU A 29 -0.10 1.17 -12.08
C LEU A 29 1.03 2.17 -12.32
N LEU A 30 1.74 2.04 -13.45
CA LEU A 30 2.82 2.95 -13.78
C LEU A 30 2.27 4.36 -14.09
N ARG A 31 1.09 4.46 -14.71
CA ARG A 31 0.36 5.72 -14.88
C ARG A 31 0.02 6.37 -13.53
N ASN A 32 -0.39 5.60 -12.52
CA ASN A 32 -0.62 6.12 -11.17
C ASN A 32 0.69 6.59 -10.52
N LEU A 33 1.78 5.82 -10.65
CA LEU A 33 3.08 6.17 -10.09
C LEU A 33 3.63 7.46 -10.71
N LEU A 34 3.55 7.59 -12.04
CA LEU A 34 3.95 8.79 -12.77
C LEU A 34 3.10 10.00 -12.35
N ASN A 35 1.79 9.83 -12.17
CA ASN A 35 0.92 10.89 -11.63
C ASN A 35 1.28 11.27 -10.20
N ALA A 36 1.56 10.31 -9.33
CA ALA A 36 2.00 10.58 -7.96
C ALA A 36 3.33 11.34 -7.94
N LYS A 37 4.25 11.03 -8.85
CA LYS A 37 5.50 11.79 -9.05
C LYS A 37 5.24 13.20 -9.57
N LEU A 38 4.35 13.35 -10.55
CA LEU A 38 3.95 14.66 -11.07
C LEU A 38 3.33 15.52 -9.96
N SER A 39 2.39 14.98 -9.18
CA SER A 39 1.77 15.66 -8.04
C SER A 39 2.82 16.07 -7.00
N SER A 40 3.76 15.19 -6.65
CA SER A 40 4.85 15.52 -5.72
C SER A 40 5.76 16.64 -6.26
N ASN A 41 6.05 16.64 -7.56
CA ASN A 41 6.82 17.71 -8.18
C ASN A 41 6.05 19.04 -8.18
N LEU A 42 4.74 19.02 -8.46
CA LEU A 42 3.89 20.21 -8.38
C LEU A 42 3.81 20.76 -6.95
N ASP A 43 3.70 19.89 -5.95
CA ASP A 43 3.71 20.30 -4.54
C ASP A 43 5.05 20.92 -4.14
N ARG A 44 6.18 20.40 -4.64
CA ARG A 44 7.51 21.03 -4.43
C ARG A 44 7.59 22.42 -5.06
N ILE A 45 7.08 22.59 -6.27
CA ILE A 45 7.07 23.90 -6.94
C ILE A 45 6.16 24.87 -6.17
N ARG A 46 5.01 24.40 -5.69
CA ARG A 46 4.12 25.17 -4.82
C ARG A 46 4.81 25.60 -3.53
N ASP A 47 5.51 24.69 -2.85
CA ASP A 47 6.25 24.99 -1.62
C ASP A 47 7.36 26.03 -1.85
N CYS A 48 8.08 25.93 -2.98
CA CYS A 48 9.04 26.96 -3.39
C CYS A 48 8.35 28.32 -3.62
N ALA A 49 7.21 28.35 -4.31
CA ALA A 49 6.46 29.59 -4.55
C ALA A 49 5.91 30.20 -3.24
N VAL A 50 5.45 29.37 -2.30
CA VAL A 50 4.95 29.79 -0.98
C VAL A 50 6.09 30.33 -0.11
N THR A 51 7.21 29.62 -0.04
CA THR A 51 8.38 30.06 0.75
C THR A 51 8.96 31.36 0.22
N GLU A 52 8.99 31.55 -1.10
CA GLU A 52 9.42 32.79 -1.72
C GLU A 52 8.44 33.95 -1.46
N GLN A 53 7.13 33.69 -1.51
CA GLN A 53 6.12 34.69 -1.17
C GLN A 53 6.21 35.12 0.31
N LEU A 54 6.52 34.19 1.22
CA LEU A 54 6.72 34.50 2.63
C LEU A 54 7.99 35.32 2.89
N GLN A 55 9.02 35.14 2.05
CA GLN A 55 10.28 35.90 2.13
C GLN A 55 10.16 37.29 1.50
N SER A 56 9.37 37.44 0.42
CA SER A 56 9.09 38.74 -0.19
C SER A 56 8.03 39.49 0.63
N LYS A 57 8.40 40.58 1.29
CA LYS A 57 7.46 41.47 2.02
C LYS A 57 6.42 42.18 1.12
N GLU A 58 6.35 41.89 -0.18
CA GLU A 58 5.45 42.53 -1.13
C GLU A 58 4.21 41.66 -1.43
N SER A 59 3.03 42.17 -1.07
CA SER A 59 1.76 41.40 -1.07
C SER A 59 0.88 41.54 -2.32
N ALA A 60 1.28 42.20 -3.42
CA ALA A 60 0.29 42.60 -4.43
C ALA A 60 0.15 41.67 -5.64
N THR A 61 1.21 40.97 -6.07
CA THR A 61 1.18 40.10 -7.27
C THR A 61 2.20 38.97 -7.11
N GLY A 62 1.86 38.02 -6.24
CA GLY A 62 2.82 37.05 -5.72
C GLY A 62 3.20 35.94 -6.72
N PRO A 63 4.36 35.27 -6.49
CA PRO A 63 4.77 34.07 -7.23
C PRO A 63 3.75 32.92 -7.14
N LEU A 64 2.94 32.88 -6.08
CA LEU A 64 1.86 31.91 -5.89
C LEU A 64 0.69 32.09 -6.87
N ILE A 65 0.30 33.34 -7.18
CA ILE A 65 -0.80 33.59 -8.13
C ILE A 65 -0.39 33.14 -9.53
N LYS A 66 0.88 33.37 -9.90
CA LYS A 66 1.45 32.91 -11.18
C LYS A 66 1.53 31.40 -11.25
N PHE A 67 2.00 30.75 -10.17
CA PHE A 67 1.93 29.28 -10.08
C PHE A 67 0.51 28.77 -10.27
N GLN A 68 -0.47 29.40 -9.61
CA GLN A 68 -1.87 29.00 -9.73
C GLN A 68 -2.41 29.20 -11.16
N GLU A 69 -2.06 30.28 -11.85
CA GLU A 69 -2.47 30.49 -13.24
C GLU A 69 -1.79 29.53 -14.22
N ASP A 70 -0.48 29.28 -14.05
CA ASP A 70 0.32 28.49 -14.98
C ASP A 70 0.08 26.98 -14.85
N PHE A 71 -0.18 26.49 -13.63
CA PHE A 71 -0.27 25.06 -13.32
C PHE A 71 -1.69 24.56 -13.01
N LYS A 72 -2.74 25.40 -12.98
CA LYS A 72 -4.13 24.96 -12.70
C LYS A 72 -4.58 23.78 -13.56
N ASP A 73 -4.28 23.81 -14.86
CA ASP A 73 -4.77 22.83 -15.81
C ASP A 73 -4.01 21.50 -15.64
N LEU A 74 -2.72 21.60 -15.33
CA LEU A 74 -1.86 20.45 -15.07
C LEU A 74 -2.19 19.80 -13.72
N GLU A 75 -2.44 20.58 -12.68
CA GLU A 75 -2.92 20.10 -11.37
C GLU A 75 -4.28 19.41 -11.49
N PHE A 76 -5.21 20.02 -12.23
CA PHE A 76 -6.51 19.44 -12.47
C PHE A 76 -6.39 18.11 -13.22
N ARG A 77 -5.59 18.07 -14.29
CA ARG A 77 -5.35 16.85 -15.07
C ARG A 77 -4.69 15.76 -14.22
N ALA A 78 -3.64 16.09 -13.48
CA ALA A 78 -2.94 15.14 -12.60
C ALA A 78 -3.89 14.53 -11.56
N ARG A 79 -4.70 15.36 -10.89
CA ARG A 79 -5.69 14.90 -9.90
C ARG A 79 -6.79 14.06 -10.52
N SER A 80 -7.29 14.46 -11.69
CA SER A 80 -8.33 13.72 -12.40
C SER A 80 -7.83 12.33 -12.80
N VAL A 81 -6.62 12.25 -13.37
CA VAL A 81 -6.04 10.97 -13.78
C VAL A 81 -5.74 10.10 -12.56
N GLN A 82 -5.21 10.67 -11.48
CA GLN A 82 -4.95 9.94 -10.24
C GLN A 82 -6.25 9.30 -9.72
N PHE A 83 -7.34 10.07 -9.65
CA PHE A 83 -8.64 9.57 -9.21
C PHE A 83 -9.17 8.44 -10.12
N GLU A 84 -9.06 8.58 -11.43
CA GLU A 84 -9.47 7.54 -12.37
C GLU A 84 -8.67 6.25 -12.20
N THR A 85 -7.33 6.36 -12.11
CA THR A 85 -6.46 5.20 -11.93
C THR A 85 -6.64 4.53 -10.57
N GLU A 86 -6.90 5.31 -9.52
CA GLU A 86 -7.14 4.78 -8.17
C GLU A 86 -8.47 4.02 -8.13
N LYS A 87 -9.50 4.56 -8.76
CA LYS A 87 -10.79 3.88 -8.90
C LYS A 87 -10.66 2.58 -9.67
N ASP A 88 -9.91 2.57 -10.77
CA ASP A 88 -9.67 1.36 -11.56
C ASP A 88 -8.90 0.32 -10.75
N LEU A 89 -7.80 0.72 -10.09
CA LEU A 89 -6.99 -0.17 -9.25
C LEU A 89 -7.81 -0.77 -8.09
N LEU A 90 -8.67 0.03 -7.46
CA LEU A 90 -9.57 -0.43 -6.40
C LEU A 90 -10.61 -1.44 -6.92
N SER A 91 -11.11 -1.24 -8.14
CA SER A 91 -12.02 -2.19 -8.78
C SER A 91 -11.35 -3.53 -9.07
N GLN A 92 -10.10 -3.50 -9.56
CA GLN A 92 -9.29 -4.70 -9.80
C GLN A 92 -8.99 -5.43 -8.49
N TYR A 93 -8.61 -4.70 -7.44
CA TYR A 93 -8.37 -5.25 -6.11
C TYR A 93 -9.62 -5.93 -5.55
N THR A 94 -10.78 -5.27 -5.63
CA THR A 94 -12.06 -5.81 -5.14
C THR A 94 -12.42 -7.10 -5.86
N ARG A 95 -12.26 -7.13 -7.19
CA ARG A 95 -12.48 -8.34 -8.01
C ARG A 95 -11.57 -9.49 -7.61
N LEU A 96 -10.28 -9.22 -7.34
CA LEU A 96 -9.34 -10.23 -6.87
C LEU A 96 -9.74 -10.76 -5.49
N VAL A 97 -10.09 -9.88 -4.55
CA VAL A 97 -10.55 -10.28 -3.21
C VAL A 97 -11.81 -11.14 -3.28
N GLU A 98 -12.77 -10.79 -4.14
CA GLU A 98 -13.96 -11.61 -4.36
C GLU A 98 -13.61 -12.97 -4.95
N SER A 99 -12.72 -13.04 -5.95
CA SER A 99 -12.26 -14.31 -6.53
C SER A 99 -11.53 -15.21 -5.52
N LEU A 100 -10.78 -14.63 -4.59
CA LEU A 100 -10.10 -15.36 -3.53
C LEU A 100 -11.08 -15.85 -2.46
N LYS A 101 -12.12 -15.06 -2.16
CA LYS A 101 -13.22 -15.48 -1.27
C LYS A 101 -13.98 -16.64 -1.89
N THR A 102 -14.40 -16.56 -3.15
CA THR A 102 -15.12 -17.64 -3.82
C THR A 102 -14.28 -18.91 -3.91
N ARG A 103 -12.97 -18.82 -4.23
CA ARG A 103 -12.08 -19.99 -4.30
C ARG A 103 -11.88 -20.69 -2.94
N ARG A 104 -11.97 -19.96 -1.81
CA ARG A 104 -11.97 -20.58 -0.47
C ARG A 104 -13.29 -21.26 -0.10
N TYR A 105 -14.40 -20.87 -0.72
CA TYR A 105 -15.72 -21.46 -0.48
C TYR A 105 -16.16 -22.48 -1.54
N SER A 106 -15.49 -22.53 -2.70
CA SER A 106 -15.66 -23.56 -3.74
C SER A 106 -14.55 -24.61 -3.64
N VAL A 107 -14.48 -25.29 -2.49
CA VAL A 107 -13.90 -26.64 -2.48
C VAL A 107 -15.06 -27.57 -2.80
N ASP A 108 -15.36 -27.72 -4.09
CA ASP A 108 -16.27 -28.77 -4.56
C ASP A 108 -15.59 -30.12 -4.30
N PHE A 109 -16.01 -30.80 -3.24
CA PHE A 109 -15.60 -32.17 -2.96
C PHE A 109 -16.37 -33.21 -3.81
N ASP A 110 -17.28 -32.77 -4.69
CA ASP A 110 -18.17 -33.63 -5.49
C ASP A 110 -17.89 -33.59 -7.01
N SER A 111 -16.71 -33.12 -7.44
CA SER A 111 -16.27 -33.26 -8.84
C SER A 111 -15.81 -34.70 -9.13
N ALA A 112 -16.74 -35.65 -9.08
CA ALA A 112 -16.60 -36.94 -9.75
C ALA A 112 -16.84 -36.76 -11.26
N ALA A 113 -15.92 -36.06 -11.92
CA ALA A 113 -15.85 -35.98 -13.37
C ALA A 113 -14.40 -36.16 -13.78
N VAL A 114 -14.03 -37.43 -13.96
CA VAL A 114 -12.94 -37.83 -14.84
C VAL A 114 -13.42 -37.54 -16.27
N PRO A 115 -12.76 -36.67 -17.05
CA PRO A 115 -12.85 -36.73 -18.50
C PRO A 115 -11.71 -37.60 -18.98
N ASP A 116 -12.02 -38.87 -19.23
CA ASP A 116 -11.40 -39.64 -20.30
C ASP A 116 -11.58 -38.85 -21.60
N ALA A 117 -10.48 -38.32 -22.15
CA ALA A 117 -10.30 -38.03 -23.58
C ALA A 117 -8.96 -37.33 -23.82
N ALA A 118 -7.89 -38.11 -24.03
CA ALA A 118 -6.90 -37.89 -25.09
C ALA A 118 -5.74 -38.92 -24.96
N ASP A 119 -6.04 -40.18 -25.24
CA ASP A 119 -5.05 -41.16 -25.71
C ASP A 119 -5.36 -41.45 -27.18
N GLU A 120 -4.68 -40.76 -28.11
CA GLU A 120 -4.45 -41.21 -29.49
C GLU A 120 -3.11 -40.61 -29.95
N ASP A 121 -2.01 -41.31 -29.63
CA ASP A 121 -0.91 -41.63 -30.56
C ASP A 121 0.25 -42.27 -29.77
N LEU A 122 0.19 -43.60 -29.62
CA LEU A 122 1.37 -44.41 -29.34
C LEU A 122 1.31 -45.65 -30.22
N ASP A 123 1.79 -45.46 -31.45
CA ASP A 123 2.14 -46.53 -32.37
C ASP A 123 3.19 -47.46 -31.73
N ALA A 124 2.95 -48.75 -31.94
CA ALA A 124 3.69 -49.86 -31.41
C ALA A 124 5.20 -49.82 -31.74
N VAL A 125 6.04 -49.94 -30.71
CA VAL A 125 7.39 -50.49 -30.86
C VAL A 125 7.53 -51.66 -29.91
N ASP A 126 7.60 -52.83 -30.54
CA ASP A 126 7.89 -54.14 -29.97
C ASP A 126 9.18 -54.09 -29.14
N LEU A 127 9.05 -54.16 -27.80
CA LEU A 127 10.16 -54.30 -26.88
C LEU A 127 10.32 -55.77 -26.55
N ASP A 128 11.17 -56.42 -27.34
CA ASP A 128 11.71 -57.74 -27.08
C ASP A 128 12.41 -57.71 -25.70
N GLN A 129 11.87 -58.52 -24.78
CA GLN A 129 12.41 -58.73 -23.45
C GLN A 129 13.83 -59.28 -23.53
N LYS A 130 14.78 -58.54 -22.99
CA LYS A 130 16.00 -59.14 -22.42
C LYS A 130 16.53 -58.29 -21.28
N ASP A 131 16.40 -58.87 -20.09
CA ASP A 131 17.18 -58.69 -18.87
C ASP A 131 18.34 -57.68 -18.94
N ASN A 132 18.23 -56.62 -18.13
CA ASN A 132 19.27 -56.22 -17.17
C ASN A 132 18.74 -55.09 -16.28
N GLU A 133 18.40 -55.43 -15.04
CA GLU A 133 17.80 -54.55 -14.02
C GLU A 133 18.80 -53.55 -13.36
N GLU A 134 19.86 -53.13 -14.05
CA GLU A 134 20.82 -52.14 -13.53
C GLU A 134 21.26 -51.09 -14.57
N GLU A 135 20.44 -50.77 -15.57
CA GLU A 135 20.68 -49.56 -16.39
C GLU A 135 20.36 -48.32 -15.53
N THR A 136 21.38 -47.82 -14.83
CA THR A 136 21.35 -46.52 -14.14
C THR A 136 20.84 -45.42 -15.07
N LEU A 137 20.07 -44.45 -14.53
CA LEU A 137 19.53 -43.29 -15.27
C LEU A 137 20.58 -42.57 -16.15
N GLY A 138 21.87 -42.68 -15.80
CA GLY A 138 22.99 -42.19 -16.61
C GLY A 138 23.13 -42.90 -17.97
N GLU A 139 23.00 -44.22 -18.04
CA GLU A 139 23.09 -45.00 -19.28
C GLU A 139 21.87 -44.76 -20.19
N LEU A 140 20.67 -44.65 -19.61
CA LEU A 140 19.45 -44.30 -20.35
C LEU A 140 19.56 -42.90 -21.00
N ARG A 141 20.10 -41.93 -20.24
CA ARG A 141 20.32 -40.55 -20.70
C ARG A 141 21.43 -40.48 -21.75
N GLN A 142 22.50 -41.26 -21.59
CA GLN A 142 23.58 -41.37 -22.57
C GLN A 142 23.12 -42.01 -23.87
N ARG A 143 22.15 -42.94 -23.81
CA ARG A 143 21.53 -43.56 -24.99
C ARG A 143 20.53 -42.63 -25.69
N LEU A 144 19.81 -41.80 -24.93
CA LEU A 144 18.90 -40.76 -25.45
C LEU A 144 19.65 -39.59 -26.11
N LEU A 145 20.81 -39.18 -25.59
CA LEU A 145 21.63 -38.12 -26.19
C LEU A 145 22.68 -38.64 -27.20
N GLY A 146 23.12 -39.90 -27.09
CA GLY A 146 24.23 -40.48 -27.87
C GLY A 146 23.83 -41.26 -29.13
N LYS A 147 22.54 -41.31 -29.49
CA LYS A 147 22.06 -42.00 -30.70
C LYS A 147 22.18 -41.11 -31.95
N THR A 148 23.40 -40.71 -32.27
CA THR A 148 23.83 -40.35 -33.63
C THR A 148 24.94 -41.31 -34.05
N LYS A 149 24.61 -42.61 -34.11
CA LYS A 149 25.45 -43.59 -34.79
C LYS A 149 24.94 -43.76 -36.21
N ASP A 150 25.47 -42.91 -37.09
CA ASP A 150 25.93 -43.35 -38.41
C ASP A 150 27.25 -42.61 -38.70
N GLY A 151 28.34 -43.37 -38.78
CA GLY A 151 29.60 -42.93 -39.40
C GLY A 151 30.78 -42.63 -38.46
N ASP A 152 31.71 -43.57 -38.42
CA ASP A 152 33.17 -43.38 -38.42
C ASP A 152 33.91 -42.73 -37.22
N SER A 153 34.57 -43.61 -36.44
CA SER A 153 35.97 -43.55 -35.98
C SER A 153 36.66 -42.21 -35.66
N LEU A 154 35.99 -41.22 -35.03
CA LEU A 154 36.64 -40.01 -34.49
C LEU A 154 36.13 -39.57 -33.09
N ASN A 155 35.32 -40.39 -32.41
CA ASN A 155 34.46 -39.94 -31.29
C ASN A 155 35.04 -40.03 -29.87
N SER A 156 36.36 -40.10 -29.67
CA SER A 156 36.92 -40.10 -28.30
C SER A 156 36.92 -38.71 -27.64
N GLU A 157 37.05 -37.62 -28.41
CA GLU A 157 37.01 -36.26 -27.86
C GLU A 157 35.58 -35.78 -27.58
N VAL A 158 34.60 -36.18 -28.41
CA VAL A 158 33.19 -35.81 -28.26
C VAL A 158 32.57 -36.45 -27.02
N HIS A 159 32.90 -37.71 -26.71
CA HIS A 159 32.43 -38.36 -25.47
C HIS A 159 32.93 -37.64 -24.20
N SER A 160 34.18 -37.15 -24.21
CA SER A 160 34.73 -36.38 -23.07
C SER A 160 34.06 -35.00 -22.91
N SER A 161 33.59 -34.41 -24.01
CA SER A 161 32.86 -33.14 -24.00
C SER A 161 31.44 -33.32 -23.47
N VAL A 162 30.77 -34.41 -23.83
CA VAL A 162 29.42 -34.74 -23.34
C VAL A 162 29.45 -35.10 -21.85
N GLU A 163 30.44 -35.88 -21.40
CA GLU A 163 30.62 -36.22 -19.98
C GLU A 163 30.88 -34.95 -19.12
N LYS A 164 31.74 -34.04 -19.62
CA LYS A 164 31.97 -32.74 -18.96
C LYS A 164 30.72 -31.87 -18.93
N GLN A 165 29.94 -31.86 -20.01
CA GLN A 165 28.69 -31.11 -20.08
C GLN A 165 27.63 -31.68 -19.14
N MET A 166 27.62 -33.01 -18.96
CA MET A 166 26.74 -33.70 -18.01
C MET A 166 27.12 -33.37 -16.56
N GLN A 167 28.41 -33.42 -16.23
CA GLN A 167 28.90 -33.05 -14.90
C GLN A 167 28.58 -31.59 -14.54
N VAL A 168 28.66 -30.68 -15.51
CA VAL A 168 28.25 -29.27 -15.32
C VAL A 168 26.74 -29.17 -15.09
N GLN A 169 25.93 -29.96 -15.81
CA GLN A 169 24.47 -29.93 -15.67
C GLN A 169 24.01 -30.49 -14.33
N ASP A 170 24.64 -31.55 -13.83
CA ASP A 170 24.33 -32.13 -12.53
C ASP A 170 24.77 -31.22 -11.38
N ASN A 171 25.94 -30.56 -11.50
CA ASN A 171 26.37 -29.55 -10.52
C ASN A 171 25.40 -28.37 -10.45
N LEU A 172 24.88 -27.95 -11.61
CA LEU A 172 23.91 -26.86 -11.70
C LEU A 172 22.56 -27.28 -11.10
N GLN A 173 22.15 -28.53 -11.30
CA GLN A 173 20.92 -29.07 -10.74
C GLN A 173 21.02 -29.25 -9.21
N GLU A 174 22.17 -29.68 -8.69
CA GLU A 174 22.44 -29.76 -7.26
C GLU A 174 22.50 -28.38 -6.60
N GLN A 175 23.14 -27.40 -7.25
CA GLN A 175 23.09 -26.00 -6.82
C GLN A 175 21.67 -25.44 -6.82
N LEU A 176 20.87 -25.73 -7.84
CA LEU A 176 19.48 -25.28 -7.90
C LEU A 176 18.65 -25.87 -6.76
N VAL A 177 18.80 -27.17 -6.48
CA VAL A 177 18.10 -27.83 -5.37
C VAL A 177 18.53 -27.23 -4.03
N HIS A 178 19.82 -26.96 -3.85
CA HIS A 178 20.32 -26.28 -2.67
C HIS A 178 19.73 -24.86 -2.54
N ASP A 179 19.71 -24.08 -3.62
CA ASP A 179 19.18 -22.72 -3.63
C ASP A 179 17.68 -22.71 -3.35
N MET A 180 16.93 -23.65 -3.92
CA MET A 180 15.50 -23.81 -3.64
C MET A 180 15.25 -24.21 -2.18
N SER A 181 16.05 -25.12 -1.63
CA SER A 181 15.96 -25.50 -0.22
C SER A 181 16.28 -24.33 0.71
N GLN A 182 17.29 -23.53 0.38
CA GLN A 182 17.67 -22.34 1.13
C GLN A 182 16.60 -21.24 1.02
N LEU A 183 15.97 -21.08 -0.14
CA LEU A 183 14.86 -20.16 -0.35
C LEU A 183 13.61 -20.59 0.43
N VAL A 184 13.29 -21.88 0.46
CA VAL A 184 12.17 -22.39 1.27
C VAL A 184 12.46 -22.24 2.76
N SER A 185 13.71 -22.44 3.19
CA SER A 185 14.11 -22.21 4.58
C SER A 185 14.00 -20.73 4.96
N SER A 186 14.44 -19.81 4.11
CA SER A 186 14.32 -18.37 4.35
C SER A 186 12.87 -17.90 4.27
N LEU A 187 12.04 -18.50 3.42
CA LEU A 187 10.59 -18.26 3.38
C LEU A 187 9.92 -18.73 4.67
N ARG A 188 10.30 -19.91 5.19
CA ARG A 188 9.80 -20.43 6.46
C ARG A 188 10.18 -19.52 7.62
N GLU A 189 11.44 -19.11 7.70
CA GLU A 189 11.94 -18.20 8.72
C GLU A 189 11.27 -16.81 8.61
N GLY A 190 11.06 -16.32 7.39
CA GLY A 190 10.31 -15.11 7.11
C GLY A 190 8.83 -15.22 7.50
N ALA A 191 8.19 -16.36 7.28
CA ALA A 191 6.81 -16.61 7.68
C ALA A 191 6.66 -16.70 9.21
N GLU A 192 7.64 -17.29 9.90
CA GLU A 192 7.68 -17.37 11.36
C GLU A 192 7.92 -15.97 11.98
N ALA A 193 8.85 -15.20 11.42
CA ALA A 193 9.06 -13.80 11.80
C ALA A 193 7.81 -12.94 11.53
N PHE A 194 7.15 -13.14 10.40
CA PHE A 194 5.90 -12.44 10.06
C PHE A 194 4.76 -12.82 11.03
N GLN A 195 4.62 -14.10 11.37
CA GLN A 195 3.63 -14.57 12.34
C GLN A 195 3.88 -13.97 13.72
N ASN A 196 5.13 -13.89 14.16
CA ASN A 196 5.51 -13.26 15.42
C ASN A 196 5.20 -11.75 15.42
N ALA A 197 5.54 -11.04 14.33
CA ALA A 197 5.22 -9.62 14.16
C ALA A 197 3.69 -9.39 14.16
N LEU A 198 2.92 -10.26 13.52
CA LEU A 198 1.46 -10.16 13.48
C LEU A 198 0.83 -10.43 14.86
N GLN A 199 1.41 -11.32 15.65
CA GLN A 199 0.99 -11.57 17.02
C GLN A 199 1.32 -10.39 17.96
N GLU A 200 2.47 -9.75 17.76
CA GLU A 200 2.84 -8.50 18.43
C GLU A 200 1.85 -7.38 18.05
N ASP A 201 1.60 -7.17 16.75
CA ASP A 201 0.65 -6.18 16.25
C ASP A 201 -0.77 -6.43 16.75
N SER A 202 -1.21 -7.68 16.83
CA SER A 202 -2.51 -8.05 17.42
C SER A 202 -2.60 -7.64 18.90
N THR A 203 -1.49 -7.78 19.63
CA THR A 203 -1.42 -7.38 21.04
C THR A 203 -1.47 -5.86 21.18
N VAL A 204 -0.76 -5.12 20.31
CA VAL A 204 -0.79 -3.65 20.27
C VAL A 204 -2.17 -3.13 19.87
N LEU A 205 -2.82 -3.76 18.89
CA LEU A 205 -4.20 -3.45 18.50
C LEU A 205 -5.17 -3.66 19.65
N LYS A 206 -5.04 -4.75 20.40
CA LYS A 206 -5.87 -5.03 21.59
C LYS A 206 -5.61 -4.02 22.72
N ALA A 207 -4.35 -3.64 22.94
CA ALA A 207 -4.00 -2.58 23.90
C ALA A 207 -4.60 -1.22 23.47
N THR A 208 -4.57 -0.94 22.17
CA THR A 208 -5.18 0.26 21.58
C THR A 208 -6.70 0.23 21.72
N GLU A 209 -7.35 -0.90 21.46
CA GLU A 209 -8.78 -1.10 21.66
C GLU A 209 -9.19 -0.83 23.12
N ILE A 210 -8.45 -1.40 24.09
CA ILE A 210 -8.67 -1.16 25.52
C ILE A 210 -8.48 0.33 25.84
N GLY A 211 -7.44 0.97 25.33
CA GLY A 211 -7.19 2.40 25.49
C GLY A 211 -8.30 3.28 24.91
N LEU A 212 -8.81 2.92 23.74
CA LEU A 212 -9.92 3.60 23.06
C LEU A 212 -11.23 3.41 23.83
N GLN A 213 -11.47 2.21 24.38
CA GLN A 213 -12.63 1.93 25.23
C GLN A 213 -12.59 2.71 26.55
N VAL A 214 -11.42 2.81 27.20
CA VAL A 214 -11.23 3.63 28.41
C VAL A 214 -11.43 5.11 28.09
N THR A 215 -10.89 5.57 26.96
CA THR A 215 -11.07 6.96 26.49
C THR A 215 -12.53 7.25 26.19
N SER A 216 -13.24 6.34 25.51
CA SER A 216 -14.66 6.44 25.22
C SER A 216 -15.50 6.51 26.50
N LYS A 217 -15.22 5.66 27.50
CA LYS A 217 -15.88 5.74 28.82
C LYS A 217 -15.60 7.07 29.52
N SER A 218 -14.36 7.55 29.47
CA SER A 218 -13.99 8.86 30.03
C SER A 218 -14.75 9.99 29.33
N LEU A 219 -14.76 10.01 27.99
CA LEU A 219 -15.43 11.01 27.17
C LEU A 219 -16.95 11.00 27.36
N SER A 220 -17.55 9.81 27.46
CA SER A 220 -18.95 9.64 27.81
C SER A 220 -19.24 10.16 29.21
N SER A 221 -18.37 9.87 30.19
CA SER A 221 -18.52 10.37 31.56
C SER A 221 -18.43 11.90 31.63
N LEU A 222 -17.49 12.50 30.90
CA LEU A 222 -17.31 13.93 30.70
C LEU A 222 -18.55 14.53 30.02
N GLY A 223 -19.08 13.88 28.97
CA GLY A 223 -20.32 14.26 28.31
C GLY A 223 -21.52 14.26 29.27
N THR A 224 -21.68 13.23 30.10
CA THR A 224 -22.74 13.21 31.13
C THR A 224 -22.53 14.26 32.22
N LYS A 225 -21.29 14.54 32.65
CA LYS A 225 -21.00 15.59 33.63
C LYS A 225 -21.27 16.98 33.04
N LEU A 226 -20.94 17.20 31.76
CA LEU A 226 -21.21 18.45 31.05
C LEU A 226 -22.71 18.65 30.80
N LYS A 227 -23.43 17.59 30.42
CA LYS A 227 -24.90 17.61 30.32
C LYS A 227 -25.57 17.87 31.67
N LYS A 228 -25.04 17.30 32.75
CA LYS A 228 -25.49 17.57 34.12
C LYS A 228 -25.15 19.00 34.55
N TYR A 229 -24.03 19.56 34.09
CA TYR A 229 -23.67 20.96 34.34
C TYR A 229 -24.60 21.94 33.61
N HIS A 230 -24.93 21.66 32.34
CA HIS A 230 -25.87 22.44 31.55
C HIS A 230 -27.31 22.38 32.09
N ASN A 231 -27.74 21.23 32.61
CA ASN A 231 -29.08 21.07 33.21
C ASN A 231 -29.14 21.37 34.72
N SER A 232 -28.01 21.63 35.37
CA SER A 232 -28.01 22.06 36.78
C SER A 232 -28.46 23.51 36.82
N LYS A 233 -29.43 23.80 37.68
CA LYS A 233 -30.14 25.05 37.85
C LYS A 233 -29.26 26.19 38.39
N PHE A 234 -28.06 26.39 37.83
CA PHE A 234 -27.12 27.45 38.20
C PHE A 234 -27.75 28.83 38.02
N GLY A 235 -28.56 29.02 36.98
CA GLY A 235 -29.36 30.24 36.82
C GLY A 235 -30.30 30.48 38.00
N PHE A 236 -31.02 29.45 38.48
CA PHE A 236 -31.95 29.59 39.59
C PHE A 236 -31.26 29.96 40.91
N PHE A 237 -30.14 29.31 41.24
CA PHE A 237 -29.35 29.65 42.43
C PHE A 237 -28.66 31.03 42.30
N PHE A 238 -28.29 31.44 41.09
CA PHE A 238 -27.77 32.78 40.84
C PHE A 238 -28.84 33.86 41.01
N TYR A 239 -30.05 33.64 40.48
CA TYR A 239 -31.18 34.55 40.67
C TYR A 239 -31.58 34.68 42.15
N ILE A 240 -31.65 33.55 42.89
CA ILE A 240 -31.98 33.60 44.33
C ILE A 240 -30.90 34.36 45.12
N GLY A 241 -29.62 34.13 44.81
CA GLY A 241 -28.51 34.84 45.44
C GLY A 241 -28.52 36.35 45.15
N CYS A 242 -28.79 36.72 43.90
CA CYS A 242 -28.85 38.12 43.49
C CYS A 242 -30.04 38.86 44.15
N THR A 243 -31.20 38.22 44.23
CA THR A 243 -32.37 38.80 44.94
C THR A 243 -32.13 38.96 46.43
N LEU A 244 -31.44 38.01 47.08
CA LEU A 244 -31.10 38.08 48.49
C LEU A 244 -30.05 39.17 48.77
N ALA A 245 -29.05 39.31 47.90
CA ALA A 245 -28.05 40.38 47.99
C ALA A 245 -28.67 41.78 47.81
N MET A 246 -29.63 41.92 46.88
CA MET A 246 -30.37 43.16 46.68
C MET A 246 -31.20 43.54 47.92
N LEU A 247 -31.84 42.57 48.55
CA LEU A 247 -32.64 42.78 49.77
C LEU A 247 -31.75 43.14 50.97
N LEU A 248 -30.60 42.48 51.14
CA LEU A 248 -29.60 42.83 52.14
C LEU A 248 -29.05 44.24 51.94
N GLY A 249 -28.74 44.62 50.70
CA GLY A 249 -28.30 45.97 50.36
C GLY A 249 -29.33 47.02 50.76
N LEU A 250 -30.63 46.75 50.53
CA LEU A 250 -31.71 47.64 50.93
C LEU A 250 -31.88 47.73 52.45
N LEU A 251 -31.69 46.62 53.17
CA LEU A 251 -31.76 46.60 54.64
C LEU A 251 -30.60 47.42 55.23
N ILE A 252 -29.39 47.28 54.69
CA ILE A 252 -28.21 48.04 55.10
C ILE A 252 -28.41 49.54 54.83
N THR A 253 -28.89 49.93 53.65
CA THR A 253 -29.14 51.36 53.34
C THR A 253 -30.25 51.93 54.23
N TYR A 254 -31.31 51.17 54.51
CA TYR A 254 -32.35 51.55 55.48
C TYR A 254 -31.78 51.73 56.89
N LEU A 255 -30.89 50.84 57.34
CA LEU A 255 -30.24 50.93 58.65
C LEU A 255 -29.39 52.21 58.73
N ILE A 256 -28.61 52.52 57.69
CA ILE A 256 -27.83 53.76 57.61
C ILE A 256 -28.75 54.99 57.70
N ILE A 257 -29.83 55.04 56.90
CA ILE A 257 -30.78 56.17 56.90
C ILE A 257 -31.50 56.32 58.24
N LYS A 258 -31.77 55.23 58.98
CA LYS A 258 -32.46 55.31 60.29
C LYS A 258 -31.53 55.68 61.43
N ILE A 259 -30.24 55.35 61.33
CA ILE A 259 -29.26 55.60 62.40
C ILE A 259 -28.69 57.01 62.33
N PHE A 260 -28.53 57.58 61.13
CA PHE A 260 -28.04 58.95 60.95
C PHE A 260 -28.94 60.10 61.45
N PRO A 261 -30.29 60.06 61.41
CA PRO A 261 -31.13 61.16 61.92
C PRO A 261 -31.21 61.22 63.44
N LYS A 262 -30.48 60.35 64.16
CA LYS A 262 -30.38 60.34 65.62
C LYS A 262 -29.01 60.77 66.14
N MET A 263 -28.11 61.26 65.28
CA MET A 263 -26.91 62.00 65.68
C MET A 263 -27.02 63.46 65.28
#